data_AF-A0AAW0XQ65-F1
#
_entry.id   AF-A0AAW0XQ65-F1
#
_cell.length_a   1.000
_cell.length_b   1.000
_cell.length_c   1.000
_cell.angle_alpha   90.00
_cell.angle_beta   90.00
_cell.angle_gamma   90.00
#
_symmetry.space_group_name_H-M   'P 1'
#
loop_
_entity.id
_entity.type
_entity.pdbx_description
1 polymer ?
#
loop_
_entity_poly.entity_id
_entity_poly.type
_entity_poly.pdbx_seq_one_letter_code
_entity_poly.pdbx_strand_id
1 'polypeptide(L)'
;MQEENMWTVFLARYRQITQVSFSKGWEDYKTGFGDPHGEYWLGNNNLHALTSGGRRYQLKVIATNLRGEQLSAVWETFSVADEANEYRVIMGGYTSTSTLNDALTSEHDWANLNGSSFTTVDSDHDTWSGGKF
;
A
#
# COMPACT_ATOMS: atom_id res chain seq x y z
N MET A 1 -25.38 -1.19 6.90
CA MET A 1 -24.86 -2.00 5.78
C MET A 1 -24.80 -1.10 4.55
N GLN A 2 -23.70 -0.35 4.38
CA GLN A 2 -23.49 0.51 3.19
C GLN A 2 -22.02 1.03 3.07
N GLU A 3 -21.03 0.39 3.70
CA GLU A 3 -19.62 0.81 3.57
C GLU A 3 -18.88 0.12 2.41
N GLU A 4 -19.39 -1.00 1.89
CA GLU A 4 -18.68 -1.80 0.89
C GLU A 4 -18.58 -1.12 -0.49
N ASN A 5 -19.43 -0.13 -0.79
CA ASN A 5 -19.44 0.58 -2.07
C ASN A 5 -18.50 1.81 -2.13
N MET A 6 -17.67 2.06 -1.12
CA MET A 6 -16.79 3.25 -1.06
C MET A 6 -15.28 2.95 -1.16
N TRP A 7 -14.89 1.68 -1.25
CA TRP A 7 -13.48 1.28 -1.25
C TRP A 7 -13.09 0.59 -2.56
N THR A 8 -11.98 1.03 -3.15
CA THR A 8 -11.30 0.30 -4.22
C THR A 8 -10.15 -0.49 -3.60
N VAL A 9 -10.20 -1.83 -3.72
CA VAL A 9 -9.12 -2.69 -3.25
C VAL A 9 -7.99 -2.66 -4.28
N PHE A 10 -6.75 -2.44 -3.83
CA PHE A 10 -5.58 -2.40 -4.70
C PHE A 10 -4.48 -3.41 -4.33
N LEU A 11 -4.52 -3.95 -3.11
CA LEU A 11 -3.70 -5.06 -2.65
C LEU A 11 -4.60 -6.04 -1.91
N ALA A 12 -4.50 -7.32 -2.26
CA ALA A 12 -5.16 -8.40 -1.52
C ALA A 12 -4.17 -9.54 -1.29
N ARG A 13 -4.18 -10.08 -0.06
CA ARG A 13 -3.35 -11.22 0.37
C ARG A 13 -4.23 -12.16 1.18
N TYR A 14 -4.13 -13.46 0.92
CA TYR A 14 -4.96 -14.48 1.55
C TYR A 14 -4.13 -15.68 2.01
N ARG A 15 -4.55 -16.32 3.10
CA ARG A 15 -3.96 -17.60 3.50
C ARG A 15 -4.57 -18.71 2.66
N GLN A 16 -3.83 -19.18 1.66
CA GLN A 16 -4.23 -20.25 0.76
C GLN A 16 -3.06 -21.18 0.42
N ILE A 17 -3.36 -22.31 -0.21
CA ILE A 17 -2.36 -23.36 -0.52
C ILE A 17 -1.30 -22.84 -1.50
N THR A 18 -1.72 -22.13 -2.55
CA THR A 18 -0.83 -21.56 -3.56
C THR A 18 -0.83 -20.04 -3.45
N GLN A 19 0.30 -19.46 -3.06
CA GLN A 19 0.43 -18.01 -2.94
C GLN A 19 0.97 -17.38 -4.23
N VAL A 20 0.51 -16.17 -4.54
CA VAL A 20 1.13 -15.33 -5.55
C VAL A 20 2.45 -14.78 -4.99
N SER A 21 3.53 -14.85 -5.77
CA SER A 21 4.79 -14.22 -5.40
C SER A 21 4.69 -12.70 -5.52
N PHE A 22 5.05 -11.99 -4.44
CA PHE A 22 5.18 -10.54 -4.40
C PHE A 22 6.66 -10.09 -4.45
N SER A 23 7.60 -11.03 -4.57
CA SER A 23 8.98 -10.71 -4.95
C SER A 23 9.01 -10.52 -6.47
N LYS A 24 8.74 -9.29 -6.89
CA LYS A 24 8.47 -8.87 -8.26
C LYS A 24 9.28 -7.63 -8.61
N GLY A 25 9.56 -7.47 -9.90
CA GLY A 25 10.34 -6.33 -10.39
C GLY A 25 9.51 -5.05 -10.54
N TRP A 26 10.19 -3.97 -10.92
CA TRP A 26 9.57 -2.65 -11.11
C TRP A 26 8.40 -2.68 -12.09
N GLU A 27 8.59 -3.29 -13.25
CA GLU A 27 7.57 -3.35 -14.31
C GLU A 27 6.32 -4.14 -13.89
N ASP A 28 6.49 -5.20 -13.09
CA ASP A 28 5.36 -5.96 -12.52
C ASP A 28 4.57 -5.08 -11.53
N TYR A 29 5.25 -4.36 -10.63
CA TYR A 29 4.58 -3.47 -9.68
C TYR A 29 3.95 -2.24 -10.35
N LYS A 30 4.54 -1.75 -11.44
CA LYS A 30 4.01 -0.67 -12.28
C LYS A 30 2.70 -1.05 -12.93
N THR A 31 2.65 -2.20 -13.58
CA THR A 31 1.49 -2.66 -14.38
C THR A 31 0.46 -3.43 -13.55
N GLY A 32 0.87 -4.04 -12.44
CA GLY A 32 0.05 -4.90 -11.61
C GLY A 32 0.23 -6.39 -11.94
N PHE A 33 -0.12 -7.24 -10.99
CA PHE A 33 -0.03 -8.70 -11.13
C PHE A 33 -1.01 -9.41 -10.21
N GLY A 34 -1.24 -10.70 -10.48
CA GLY A 34 -2.16 -11.53 -9.71
C GLY A 34 -3.58 -11.55 -10.29
N ASP A 35 -4.54 -11.95 -9.46
CA ASP A 35 -5.96 -12.07 -9.82
C ASP A 35 -6.81 -11.19 -8.89
N PRO A 36 -7.60 -10.22 -9.41
CA PRO A 36 -8.53 -9.42 -8.62
C PRO A 36 -9.55 -10.23 -7.79
N HIS A 37 -9.81 -11.49 -8.17
CA HIS A 37 -10.64 -12.43 -7.40
C HIS A 37 -9.86 -13.24 -6.35
N GLY A 38 -8.55 -13.00 -6.24
CA GLY A 38 -7.64 -13.65 -5.31
C GLY A 38 -6.54 -12.69 -4.83
N GLU A 39 -5.28 -13.12 -4.83
CA GLU A 39 -4.17 -12.26 -4.45
C GLU A 39 -3.71 -11.41 -5.64
N TYR A 40 -3.60 -10.10 -5.45
CA TYR A 40 -3.16 -9.20 -6.50
C TYR A 40 -2.56 -7.89 -5.97
N TRP A 41 -1.84 -7.23 -6.87
CA TRP A 41 -1.47 -5.84 -6.81
C TRP A 41 -2.04 -5.13 -8.05
N LEU A 42 -2.79 -4.05 -7.84
CA LEU A 42 -3.50 -3.35 -8.92
C LEU A 42 -2.55 -2.70 -9.94
N GLY A 43 -1.33 -2.35 -9.52
CA GLY A 43 -0.36 -1.63 -10.33
C GLY A 43 -0.23 -0.17 -9.91
N ASN A 44 1.01 0.32 -9.84
CA ASN A 44 1.31 1.68 -9.38
C ASN A 44 0.79 2.74 -10.33
N ASN A 45 0.77 2.47 -11.64
CA ASN A 45 0.14 3.37 -12.63
C ASN A 45 -1.35 3.59 -12.33
N ASN A 46 -2.05 2.52 -11.98
CA ASN A 46 -3.47 2.57 -11.64
C ASN A 46 -3.69 3.30 -10.31
N LEU A 47 -2.85 3.05 -9.30
CA LEU A 47 -2.89 3.77 -8.02
C LEU A 47 -2.67 5.27 -8.19
N HIS A 48 -1.68 5.65 -8.99
CA HIS A 48 -1.44 7.05 -9.33
C HIS A 48 -2.65 7.66 -10.03
N ALA A 49 -3.20 7.01 -11.05
CA ALA A 49 -4.38 7.48 -11.77
C ALA A 49 -5.61 7.66 -10.84
N LEU A 50 -5.82 6.73 -9.90
CA LEU A 50 -6.91 6.82 -8.92
C LEU A 50 -6.73 8.00 -7.96
N THR A 51 -5.50 8.24 -7.50
CA THR A 51 -5.23 9.18 -6.41
C THR A 51 -4.80 10.59 -6.84
N SER A 52 -4.55 10.81 -8.14
CA SER A 52 -4.08 12.10 -8.69
C SER A 52 -5.17 13.13 -8.96
N GLY A 53 -6.45 12.75 -8.87
CA GLY A 53 -7.61 13.58 -9.29
C GLY A 53 -7.94 14.81 -8.43
N GLY A 54 -7.02 15.31 -7.60
CA GLY A 54 -7.19 16.52 -6.79
C GLY A 54 -8.20 16.40 -5.63
N ARG A 55 -8.72 15.20 -5.38
CA ARG A 55 -9.58 14.86 -4.24
C ARG A 55 -8.73 14.26 -3.12
N ARG A 56 -9.23 14.31 -1.89
CA ARG A 56 -8.63 13.58 -0.78
C ARG A 56 -9.12 12.14 -0.80
N TYR A 57 -8.17 11.20 -0.80
CA TYR A 57 -8.44 9.78 -0.67
C TYR A 57 -7.92 9.28 0.68
N GLN A 58 -8.63 8.30 1.23
CA GLN A 58 -8.24 7.62 2.46
C GLN A 58 -7.61 6.28 2.12
N LEU A 59 -6.71 5.81 2.98
CA LEU A 59 -6.21 4.44 2.96
C LEU A 59 -6.80 3.68 4.15
N LYS A 60 -7.37 2.52 3.89
CA LYS A 60 -7.78 1.56 4.93
C LYS A 60 -7.04 0.25 4.70
N VAL A 61 -6.25 -0.16 5.68
CA VAL A 61 -5.63 -1.49 5.74
C VAL A 61 -6.49 -2.35 6.64
N ILE A 62 -6.84 -3.54 6.18
CA ILE A 62 -7.59 -4.53 6.94
C ILE A 62 -6.74 -5.81 7.03
N ALA A 63 -6.56 -6.34 8.23
CA ALA A 63 -5.81 -7.56 8.46
C ALA A 63 -6.56 -8.48 9.43
N THR A 64 -6.43 -9.78 9.25
CA THR A 64 -6.97 -10.78 10.18
C THR A 64 -5.83 -11.36 11.01
N ASN A 65 -5.95 -11.31 12.33
CA ASN A 65 -4.93 -11.86 13.21
C ASN A 65 -5.04 -13.39 13.32
N LEU A 66 -4.11 -14.02 14.04
CA LEU A 66 -4.06 -15.48 14.21
C LEU A 66 -5.28 -16.07 14.96
N ARG A 67 -6.06 -15.23 15.66
CA ARG A 67 -7.29 -15.61 16.36
C ARG A 67 -8.54 -15.44 15.49
N GLY A 68 -8.38 -14.99 14.25
CA GLY A 68 -9.48 -14.73 13.32
C GLY A 68 -10.14 -13.36 13.50
N GLU A 69 -9.60 -12.48 14.35
CA GLU A 69 -10.15 -11.14 14.56
C GLU A 69 -9.71 -10.22 13.43
N GLN A 70 -10.66 -9.46 12.87
CA GLN A 70 -10.38 -8.45 11.86
C GLN A 70 -10.01 -7.13 12.51
N LEU A 71 -8.85 -6.61 12.14
CA LEU A 71 -8.29 -5.35 12.63
C LEU A 71 -8.10 -4.39 11.45
N SER A 72 -8.09 -3.09 11.73
CA SER A 72 -7.91 -2.08 10.69
C SER A 72 -7.04 -0.91 11.12
N ALA A 73 -6.36 -0.31 10.15
CA ALA A 73 -5.69 0.97 10.26
C ALA A 73 -6.21 1.90 9.16
N VAL A 74 -6.49 3.15 9.51
CA VAL A 74 -7.05 4.14 8.58
C VAL A 74 -6.22 5.43 8.60
N TRP A 75 -5.87 5.91 7.42
CA TRP A 75 -5.22 7.20 7.18
C TRP A 75 -6.14 8.09 6.34
N GLU A 76 -6.32 9.34 6.74
CA GLU A 76 -7.20 10.31 6.07
C GLU A 76 -6.66 10.84 4.74
N THR A 77 -5.34 10.77 4.55
CA THR A 77 -4.67 11.19 3.31
C THR A 77 -3.89 10.03 2.75
N PHE A 78 -4.06 9.77 1.45
CA PHE A 78 -3.31 8.80 0.68
C PHE A 78 -3.23 9.24 -0.78
N SER A 79 -2.03 9.30 -1.33
CA SER A 79 -1.80 9.40 -2.77
C SER A 79 -0.48 8.79 -3.18
N VAL A 80 -0.39 8.45 -4.46
CA VAL A 80 0.79 7.88 -5.10
C VAL A 80 1.19 8.78 -6.26
N ALA A 81 2.45 9.21 -6.29
CA ALA A 81 2.99 10.02 -7.37
C ALA A 81 3.12 9.22 -8.68
N ASP A 82 3.47 9.87 -9.78
CA ASP A 82 3.73 9.18 -11.04
C ASP A 82 5.06 8.42 -11.02
N GLU A 83 5.34 7.68 -12.10
CA GLU A 83 6.58 6.92 -12.24
C GLU A 83 7.83 7.80 -12.23
N ALA A 84 7.77 9.00 -12.82
CA ALA A 84 8.88 9.95 -12.83
C ALA A 84 9.24 10.48 -11.42
N ASN A 85 8.28 10.40 -10.51
CA ASN A 85 8.45 10.66 -9.08
C ASN A 85 8.47 9.35 -8.27
N GLU A 86 8.86 8.25 -8.90
CA GLU A 86 9.16 6.95 -8.26
C GLU A 86 7.98 6.38 -7.46
N TYR A 87 6.76 6.70 -7.88
CA TYR A 87 5.53 6.33 -7.16
C TYR A 87 5.56 6.71 -5.67
N ARG A 88 6.23 7.81 -5.32
CA ARG A 88 6.33 8.31 -3.95
C ARG A 88 4.96 8.39 -3.27
N VAL A 89 4.86 7.80 -2.09
CA VAL A 89 3.62 7.79 -1.31
C VAL A 89 3.51 9.05 -0.47
N ILE A 90 2.33 9.66 -0.45
CA ILE A 90 1.97 10.68 0.52
C ILE A 90 0.84 10.10 1.37
N MET A 91 1.06 10.03 2.68
CA MET A 91 0.04 9.52 3.58
C MET A 91 0.11 10.15 4.97
N GLY A 92 -1.03 10.19 5.66
CA GLY A 92 -1.11 10.78 6.99
C GLY A 92 -2.53 10.89 7.51
N GLY A 93 -2.69 11.52 8.68
CA GLY A 93 -3.97 11.61 9.37
C GLY A 93 -4.42 10.24 9.87
N TYR A 94 -3.55 9.53 10.58
CA TYR A 94 -3.90 8.27 11.21
C TYR A 94 -5.08 8.47 12.18
N THR A 95 -6.15 7.69 12.02
CA THR A 95 -7.39 7.93 12.75
C THR A 95 -7.47 7.15 14.06
N SER A 96 -8.20 7.71 15.04
CA SER A 96 -8.53 7.04 16.31
C SER A 96 -9.53 5.89 16.16
N THR A 97 -10.13 5.71 14.98
CA THR A 97 -11.02 4.55 14.69
C THR A 97 -10.24 3.28 14.37
N SER A 98 -8.93 3.40 14.17
CA SER A 98 -8.03 2.29 13.91
C SER A 98 -7.89 1.38 15.12
N THR A 99 -7.84 0.06 14.89
CA THR A 99 -7.62 -0.98 15.91
C THR A 99 -6.22 -1.60 15.82
N LEU A 100 -5.50 -1.38 14.73
CA LEU A 100 -4.05 -1.62 14.63
C LEU A 100 -3.28 -0.43 15.24
N ASN A 101 -1.96 -0.58 15.36
CA ASN A 101 -1.07 0.54 15.66
C ASN A 101 -0.66 1.25 14.36
N ASP A 102 -0.30 2.52 14.45
CA ASP A 102 0.28 3.25 13.32
C ASP A 102 1.72 2.77 13.06
N ALA A 103 1.86 1.88 12.08
CA ALA A 103 3.15 1.35 11.66
C ALA A 103 3.74 2.05 10.43
N LEU A 104 2.96 2.88 9.73
CA LEU A 104 3.35 3.45 8.43
C LEU A 104 3.67 4.94 8.51
N THR A 105 3.11 5.65 9.49
CA THR A 105 3.36 7.09 9.72
C THR A 105 3.80 7.38 11.14
N SER A 106 4.36 6.37 11.84
CA SER A 106 4.90 6.53 13.18
C SER A 106 5.97 7.62 13.23
N GLU A 107 6.12 8.28 14.38
CA GLU A 107 7.13 9.33 14.59
C GLU A 107 8.59 8.83 14.54
N HIS A 108 8.81 7.53 14.39
CA HIS A 108 10.14 6.98 14.18
C HIS A 108 10.52 7.10 12.70
N ASP A 109 11.46 7.99 12.40
CA ASP A 109 11.90 8.34 11.02
C ASP A 109 12.20 7.13 10.13
N TRP A 110 12.78 6.06 10.68
CA TRP A 110 13.15 4.86 9.91
C TRP A 110 11.95 4.01 9.47
N ALA A 111 10.79 4.18 10.10
CA ALA A 111 9.56 3.44 9.80
C ALA A 111 8.49 4.32 9.13
N ASN A 112 8.76 5.62 8.99
CA ASN A 112 7.81 6.54 8.39
C ASN A 112 7.90 6.45 6.86
N LEU A 113 6.81 5.99 6.24
CA LEU A 113 6.73 5.86 4.79
C LEU A 113 6.25 7.13 4.10
N ASN A 114 5.77 8.15 4.84
CA ASN A 114 5.27 9.36 4.22
C ASN A 114 6.40 10.10 3.50
N GLY A 115 6.26 10.25 2.19
CA GLY A 115 7.27 10.84 1.32
C GLY A 115 8.33 9.84 0.82
N SER A 116 8.26 8.56 1.19
CA SER A 116 9.15 7.53 0.67
C SER A 116 8.80 7.16 -0.77
N SER A 117 9.83 6.99 -1.60
CA SER A 117 9.71 6.43 -2.95
C SER A 117 9.45 4.92 -2.90
N PHE A 118 8.82 4.39 -3.94
CA PHE A 118 8.61 2.96 -4.07
C PHE A 118 9.91 2.28 -4.52
N THR A 119 10.17 1.08 -4.00
CA THR A 119 11.39 0.32 -4.25
C THR A 119 11.04 -1.14 -4.55
N THR A 120 11.76 -1.75 -5.48
CA THR A 120 11.67 -3.18 -5.83
C THR A 120 13.05 -3.84 -5.80
N VAL A 121 13.07 -5.16 -5.92
CA VAL A 121 14.33 -5.95 -5.92
C VAL A 121 15.32 -5.51 -7.01
N ASP A 122 14.81 -4.94 -8.10
CA ASP A 122 15.56 -4.51 -9.28
C ASP A 122 15.61 -2.98 -9.47
N SER A 123 14.92 -2.20 -8.64
CA SER A 123 14.91 -0.73 -8.70
C SER A 123 14.90 -0.13 -7.29
N ASP A 124 16.03 0.45 -6.90
CA ASP A 124 16.28 0.92 -5.53
C ASP A 124 16.12 2.45 -5.45
N HIS A 125 15.13 2.88 -4.68
CA HIS A 125 14.85 4.28 -4.36
C HIS A 125 14.67 4.50 -2.84
N ASP A 126 15.11 3.55 -2.01
CA ASP A 126 15.01 3.72 -0.56
C ASP A 126 16.13 4.61 0.01
N THR A 127 16.00 5.01 1.27
CA THR A 127 16.96 5.90 1.93
C THR A 127 18.04 5.14 2.71
N TRP A 128 18.09 3.81 2.60
CA TRP A 128 19.00 2.97 3.37
C TRP A 128 20.33 2.80 2.65
N SER A 129 21.39 3.38 3.21
CA SER A 129 22.74 3.39 2.62
C SER A 129 23.50 2.05 2.68
N GLY A 130 22.91 1.00 3.25
CA GLY A 130 23.56 -0.30 3.48
C GLY A 130 23.54 -1.31 2.32
N GLY A 131 22.83 -1.02 1.22
CA GLY A 131 22.89 -1.82 -0.01
C GLY A 131 21.82 -2.91 -0.17
N LYS A 132 21.58 -3.22 -1.46
CA LYS A 132 20.41 -3.86 -2.08
C LYS A 132 20.13 -5.32 -1.67
N PHE A 133 18.85 -5.68 -1.77
CA PHE A 133 18.22 -6.99 -1.54
C PHE A 133 19.04 -8.22 -1.97
#